data_AF-A0A3N5N6G1-F1
#
_entry.id   AF-A0A3N5N6G1-F1
#
_cell.length_a   1.000
_cell.length_b   1.000
_cell.length_c   1.000
_cell.angle_alpha   90.00
_cell.angle_beta   90.00
_cell.angle_gamma   90.00
#
_symmetry.space_group_name_H-M   'P 1'
#
loop_
_entity.id
_entity.type
_entity.pdbx_description
1 polymer ?
#
loop_
_entity_poly.entity_id
_entity_poly.type
_entity_poly.pdbx_seq_one_letter_code
_entity_poly.pdbx_strand_id
1 'polypeptide(L)'
;KKLLAEAGLADGFEVTMQVPQEREQRVRLGVAVRDMAKAAGIRINVERVPFASYAANVAGKAQMYVDGYFARPTIDTALYPFYHSAGSWNRQLWLYKNARVDELLDTARKTNDEAKRKDLFLEFQKIVDETVPGIIAYSAAHVNGVRKEVEGFKSTPMQWLELKEVALKR
;
A
#
# COMPACT_ATOMS: atom_id res chain seq x y z
N LYS A 1 -10.38 21.57 -1.36
CA LYS A 1 -11.35 22.58 -0.85
C LYS A 1 -12.76 22.38 -1.42
N LYS A 2 -12.99 22.49 -2.74
CA LYS A 2 -14.34 22.27 -3.34
C LYS A 2 -15.01 20.96 -2.89
N LEU A 3 -14.33 19.83 -3.06
CA LEU A 3 -14.83 18.51 -2.63
C LEU A 3 -15.10 18.43 -1.11
N LEU A 4 -14.32 19.14 -0.29
CA LEU A 4 -14.58 19.20 1.16
C LEU A 4 -15.85 19.99 1.47
N ALA A 5 -16.09 21.10 0.76
CA ALA A 5 -17.32 21.86 0.92
C ALA A 5 -18.56 21.07 0.46
N GLU A 6 -18.47 20.35 -0.66
CA GLU A 6 -19.53 19.46 -1.14
C GLU A 6 -19.84 18.33 -0.13
N ALA A 7 -18.83 17.86 0.59
CA ALA A 7 -18.97 16.91 1.69
C ALA A 7 -19.43 17.54 3.02
N GLY A 8 -19.75 18.84 3.06
CA GLY A 8 -20.17 19.54 4.27
C GLY A 8 -19.04 19.90 5.25
N LEU A 9 -17.78 19.82 4.81
CA LEU A 9 -16.57 20.09 5.60
C LEU A 9 -15.79 21.30 5.07
N ALA A 10 -16.50 22.38 4.72
CA ALA A 10 -15.91 23.57 4.09
C ALA A 10 -14.78 24.20 4.92
N ASP A 11 -14.90 24.16 6.25
CA ASP A 11 -13.91 24.68 7.20
C ASP A 11 -12.77 23.68 7.50
N GLY A 12 -12.76 22.53 6.82
CA GLY A 12 -11.84 21.44 7.07
C GLY A 12 -12.16 20.68 8.36
N PHE A 13 -11.18 19.91 8.83
CA PHE A 13 -11.31 19.07 10.03
C PHE A 13 -9.93 18.72 10.60
N GLU A 14 -9.95 18.17 11.82
CA GLU A 14 -8.79 17.60 12.48
C GLU A 14 -8.84 16.08 12.47
N VAL A 15 -7.68 15.45 12.27
CA VAL A 15 -7.55 13.99 12.30
C VAL A 15 -6.18 13.59 12.81
N THR A 16 -6.12 12.50 13.59
CA THR A 16 -4.85 11.89 13.98
C THR A 16 -4.39 10.90 12.91
N MET A 17 -3.13 11.03 12.49
CA MET A 17 -2.45 10.07 11.63
C MET A 17 -1.32 9.39 12.38
N GLN A 18 -1.41 8.07 12.49
CA GLN A 18 -0.36 7.27 13.11
C GLN A 18 0.72 6.89 12.08
N VAL A 19 1.98 6.95 12.51
CA VAL A 19 3.14 6.54 11.70
C VAL A 19 4.09 5.65 12.50
N PRO A 20 4.74 4.65 11.88
CA PRO A 20 5.63 3.74 12.58
C PRO A 20 6.99 4.40 12.85
N GLN A 21 7.34 4.59 14.12
CA GLN A 21 8.45 5.42 14.59
C GLN A 21 9.81 5.03 13.97
N GLU A 22 10.12 3.74 13.89
CA GLU A 22 11.40 3.19 13.42
C GLU A 22 11.44 2.98 11.90
N ARG A 23 10.44 3.47 11.17
CA ARG A 23 10.37 3.42 9.70
C ARG A 23 10.40 4.82 9.14
N GLU A 24 11.59 5.41 9.08
CA GLU A 24 11.78 6.82 8.72
C GLU A 24 11.13 7.23 7.39
N GLN A 25 11.17 6.38 6.36
CA GLN A 25 10.53 6.70 5.08
C GLN A 25 9.02 6.95 5.24
N ARG A 26 8.35 6.17 6.10
CA ARG A 26 6.93 6.31 6.39
C ARG A 26 6.63 7.53 7.26
N VAL A 27 7.51 7.83 8.23
CA VAL A 27 7.43 9.06 9.02
C VAL A 27 7.56 10.29 8.13
N ARG A 28 8.52 10.30 7.20
CA ARG A 28 8.70 11.39 6.22
C ARG A 28 7.47 11.56 5.34
N LEU A 29 6.90 10.46 4.83
CA LEU A 29 5.65 10.51 4.07
C LEU A 29 4.53 11.15 4.91
N GLY A 30 4.35 10.72 6.16
CA GLY A 30 3.30 11.27 7.03
C GLY A 30 3.47 12.78 7.28
N VAL A 31 4.70 13.25 7.51
CA VAL A 31 4.98 14.69 7.66
C VAL A 31 4.68 15.45 6.36
N ALA A 32 5.07 14.92 5.20
CA ALA A 32 4.77 15.54 3.91
C ALA A 32 3.25 15.63 3.67
N VAL A 33 2.51 14.55 3.91
CA VAL A 33 1.04 14.54 3.79
C VAL A 33 0.40 15.57 4.73
N ARG A 34 0.83 15.63 6.00
CA ARG A 34 0.37 16.66 6.94
C ARG A 34 0.55 18.07 6.38
N ASP A 35 1.74 18.37 5.87
CA ASP A 35 2.07 19.72 5.44
C ASP A 35 1.34 20.09 4.13
N MET A 36 1.18 19.15 3.21
CA MET A 36 0.38 19.34 1.99
C MET A 36 -1.12 19.51 2.29
N ALA A 37 -1.66 18.73 3.24
CA ALA A 37 -3.08 18.73 3.57
C ALA A 37 -3.57 20.05 4.20
N LYS A 38 -2.67 20.82 4.84
CA LYS A 38 -2.97 22.16 5.39
C LYS A 38 -3.57 23.10 4.35
N ALA A 39 -3.07 23.06 3.11
CA ALA A 39 -3.58 23.91 2.04
C ALA A 39 -5.06 23.63 1.73
N ALA A 40 -5.55 22.43 2.04
CA ALA A 40 -6.96 22.05 1.92
C ALA A 40 -7.82 22.34 3.17
N GLY A 41 -7.21 22.77 4.29
CA GLY A 41 -7.89 22.98 5.57
C GLY A 41 -7.87 21.75 6.49
N ILE A 42 -7.19 20.67 6.11
CA ILE A 42 -7.11 19.44 6.90
C ILE A 42 -5.91 19.56 7.86
N ARG A 43 -6.18 19.49 9.16
CA ARG A 43 -5.17 19.60 10.22
C ARG A 43 -4.84 18.20 10.74
N ILE A 44 -3.67 17.69 10.37
CA ILE A 44 -3.26 16.33 10.71
C ILE A 44 -2.31 16.35 11.93
N ASN A 45 -2.71 15.68 13.01
CA ASN A 45 -1.83 15.41 14.15
C ASN A 45 -1.03 14.12 13.86
N VAL A 46 0.30 14.21 13.72
CA VAL A 46 1.13 13.05 13.40
C VAL A 46 1.63 12.40 14.69
N GLU A 47 1.14 11.20 14.98
CA GLU A 47 1.53 10.42 16.14
C GLU A 47 2.52 9.32 15.75
N ARG A 48 3.69 9.29 16.37
CA ARG A 48 4.66 8.23 16.19
C ARG A 48 4.36 7.09 17.16
N VAL A 49 4.24 5.89 16.63
CA VAL A 49 3.93 4.68 17.40
C VAL A 49 5.08 3.67 17.24
N PRO A 50 5.57 3.03 18.31
CA PRO A 50 6.61 2.01 18.22
C PRO A 50 6.22 0.88 17.25
N PHE A 51 7.13 0.49 16.35
CA PHE A 51 6.85 -0.47 15.29
C PHE A 51 6.41 -1.84 15.83
N ALA A 52 6.98 -2.26 16.97
CA ALA A 52 6.65 -3.53 17.62
C ALA A 52 5.16 -3.66 17.99
N SER A 53 4.49 -2.55 18.30
CA SER A 53 3.06 -2.52 18.63
C SER A 53 2.21 -1.87 17.55
N TYR A 54 2.80 -1.44 16.43
CA TYR A 54 2.14 -0.60 15.42
C TYR A 54 0.88 -1.24 14.85
N ALA A 55 0.98 -2.47 14.35
CA ALA A 55 -0.15 -3.18 13.76
C ALA A 55 -1.33 -3.29 14.74
N ALA A 56 -1.07 -3.62 16.02
CA ALA A 56 -2.09 -3.73 17.05
C ALA A 56 -2.72 -2.39 17.45
N ASN A 57 -2.01 -1.27 17.23
CA ASN A 57 -2.49 0.08 17.46
C ASN A 57 -3.32 0.61 16.29
N VAL A 58 -2.93 0.30 15.04
CA VAL A 58 -3.60 0.87 13.86
C VAL A 58 -4.78 0.03 13.37
N ALA A 59 -4.68 -1.30 13.44
CA ALA A 59 -5.63 -2.20 12.80
C ALA A 59 -7.05 -2.02 13.35
N GLY A 60 -7.97 -1.57 12.51
CA GLY A 60 -9.37 -1.30 12.85
C GLY A 60 -9.59 -0.21 13.92
N LYS A 61 -8.56 0.58 14.25
CA LYS A 61 -8.59 1.58 15.33
C LYS A 61 -8.15 2.97 14.89
N ALA A 62 -7.16 3.06 14.00
CA ALA A 62 -6.65 4.35 13.53
C ALA A 62 -7.65 5.04 12.59
N GLN A 63 -7.83 6.35 12.76
CA GLN A 63 -8.58 7.18 11.81
C GLN A 63 -7.82 7.35 10.50
N MET A 64 -6.51 7.51 10.59
CA MET A 64 -5.58 7.62 9.47
C MET A 64 -4.24 7.01 9.88
N TYR A 65 -3.55 6.33 8.98
CA TYR A 65 -2.23 5.77 9.27
C TYR A 65 -1.40 5.61 8.00
N VAL A 66 -0.08 5.56 8.17
CA VAL A 66 0.86 5.23 7.08
C VAL A 66 1.38 3.83 7.27
N ASP A 67 1.15 2.95 6.30
CA ASP A 67 1.78 1.64 6.26
C ASP A 67 2.20 1.29 4.83
N GLY A 68 2.78 0.12 4.64
CA GLY A 68 3.10 -0.41 3.34
C GLY A 68 3.28 -1.92 3.39
N TYR A 69 3.06 -2.56 2.24
CA TYR A 69 3.20 -3.99 2.06
C TYR A 69 4.23 -4.28 0.98
N PHE A 70 4.88 -5.44 1.10
CA PHE A 70 5.87 -5.89 0.12
C PHE A 70 5.22 -6.46 -1.14
N ALA A 71 6.00 -6.57 -2.20
CA ALA A 71 5.63 -7.34 -3.39
C ALA A 71 5.21 -8.77 -3.03
N ARG A 72 4.43 -9.40 -3.92
CA ARG A 72 3.96 -10.78 -3.79
C ARG A 72 4.20 -11.53 -5.09
N PRO A 73 4.30 -12.87 -5.06
CA PRO A 73 4.62 -13.66 -6.25
C PRO A 73 3.59 -13.55 -7.39
N THR A 74 2.33 -13.28 -7.05
CA THR A 74 1.23 -13.21 -8.04
C THR A 74 0.37 -11.98 -7.81
N ILE A 75 -0.31 -11.53 -8.87
CA ILE A 75 -1.29 -10.43 -8.78
C ILE A 75 -2.40 -10.79 -7.78
N ASP A 76 -2.88 -12.03 -7.79
CA ASP A 76 -3.89 -12.48 -6.84
C ASP A 76 -3.46 -12.31 -5.38
N THR A 77 -2.26 -12.78 -5.04
CA THR A 77 -1.73 -12.67 -3.67
C THR A 77 -1.40 -11.23 -3.28
N ALA A 78 -1.23 -10.33 -4.25
CA ALA A 78 -1.04 -8.90 -4.03
C ALA A 78 -2.35 -8.14 -3.82
N LEU A 79 -3.47 -8.61 -4.40
CA LEU A 79 -4.75 -7.87 -4.39
C LEU A 79 -5.78 -8.50 -3.45
N TYR A 80 -6.02 -9.80 -3.56
CA TYR A 80 -7.14 -10.46 -2.88
C TYR A 80 -7.11 -10.29 -1.35
N PRO A 81 -5.98 -10.53 -0.65
CA PRO A 81 -5.93 -10.38 0.80
C PRO A 81 -6.20 -8.94 1.28
N PHE A 82 -5.93 -7.95 0.42
CA PHE A 82 -5.95 -6.52 0.75
C PHE A 82 -7.24 -5.81 0.34
N TYR A 83 -7.91 -6.26 -0.73
CA TYR A 83 -9.08 -5.55 -1.28
C TYR A 83 -10.37 -6.35 -1.26
N HIS A 84 -10.31 -7.69 -1.24
CA HIS A 84 -11.53 -8.49 -1.09
C HIS A 84 -12.10 -8.26 0.33
N SER A 85 -13.41 -8.14 0.48
CA SER A 85 -14.07 -7.83 1.76
C SER A 85 -13.78 -8.87 2.85
N ALA A 86 -13.64 -10.14 2.47
CA ALA A 86 -13.21 -11.24 3.34
C ALA A 86 -11.67 -11.45 3.41
N GLY A 87 -10.89 -10.60 2.73
CA GLY A 87 -9.43 -10.67 2.68
C GLY A 87 -8.80 -10.56 4.07
N SER A 88 -7.76 -11.36 4.32
CA SER A 88 -7.13 -11.46 5.64
C SER A 88 -6.56 -10.13 6.14
N TRP A 89 -5.96 -9.34 5.25
CA TRP A 89 -5.41 -8.02 5.58
C TRP A 89 -6.50 -6.95 5.55
N ASN A 90 -7.41 -7.00 4.59
CA ASN A 90 -8.49 -6.01 4.48
C ASN A 90 -9.33 -5.91 5.76
N ARG A 91 -9.65 -7.07 6.38
CA ARG A 91 -10.40 -7.16 7.65
C ARG A 91 -9.73 -6.46 8.85
N GLN A 92 -8.48 -6.06 8.71
CA GLN A 92 -7.70 -5.40 9.77
C GLN A 92 -7.20 -4.02 9.35
N LEU A 93 -6.99 -3.78 8.05
CA LEU A 93 -6.40 -2.55 7.53
C LEU A 93 -7.46 -1.47 7.26
N TRP A 94 -7.98 -1.37 6.04
CA TRP A 94 -8.88 -0.29 5.62
C TRP A 94 -10.36 -0.72 5.51
N LEU A 95 -10.69 -1.97 5.84
CA LEU A 95 -12.06 -2.48 5.97
C LEU A 95 -12.95 -2.22 4.73
N TYR A 96 -12.34 -2.22 3.55
CA TYR A 96 -12.99 -1.86 2.30
C TYR A 96 -14.02 -2.92 1.90
N LYS A 97 -15.18 -2.49 1.41
CA LYS A 97 -16.23 -3.38 0.94
C LYS A 97 -16.81 -2.83 -0.35
N ASN A 98 -16.68 -3.60 -1.42
CA ASN A 98 -17.30 -3.30 -2.70
C ASN A 98 -17.65 -4.63 -3.39
N ALA A 99 -18.94 -4.87 -3.59
CA ALA A 99 -19.43 -6.15 -4.12
C ALA A 99 -18.89 -6.45 -5.52
N ARG A 100 -18.68 -5.43 -6.35
CA ARG A 100 -18.11 -5.60 -7.70
C ARG A 100 -16.63 -5.95 -7.62
N VAL A 101 -15.88 -5.34 -6.71
CA VAL A 101 -14.47 -5.71 -6.46
C VAL A 101 -14.37 -7.16 -6.00
N ASP A 102 -15.22 -7.59 -5.07
CA ASP A 102 -15.24 -8.97 -4.60
C ASP A 102 -15.49 -9.95 -5.77
N GLU A 103 -16.52 -9.68 -6.58
CA GLU A 103 -16.87 -10.48 -7.76
C GLU A 103 -15.72 -10.56 -8.78
N LEU A 104 -15.08 -9.43 -9.09
CA LEU A 104 -13.96 -9.35 -10.03
C LEU A 104 -12.78 -10.20 -9.55
N LEU A 105 -12.42 -10.09 -8.26
CA LEU A 105 -11.31 -10.82 -7.67
C LEU A 105 -11.60 -12.33 -7.59
N ASP A 106 -12.82 -12.72 -7.22
CA ASP A 106 -13.25 -14.13 -7.22
C ASP A 106 -13.26 -14.74 -8.63
N THR A 107 -13.70 -13.97 -9.62
CA THR A 107 -13.71 -14.40 -11.03
C THR A 107 -12.30 -14.51 -11.58
N ALA A 108 -11.43 -13.54 -11.27
CA ALA A 108 -10.04 -13.54 -11.72
C ALA A 108 -9.27 -14.78 -11.23
N ARG A 109 -9.54 -15.23 -9.99
CA ARG A 109 -8.97 -16.47 -9.43
C ARG A 109 -9.36 -17.74 -10.19
N LYS A 110 -10.56 -17.78 -10.73
CA LYS A 110 -11.12 -18.93 -11.47
C LYS A 110 -10.80 -18.86 -12.97
N THR A 111 -10.17 -17.78 -13.44
CA THR A 111 -9.91 -17.52 -14.86
C THR A 111 -8.49 -17.94 -15.24
N ASN A 112 -8.38 -18.93 -16.14
CA ASN A 112 -7.09 -19.41 -16.66
C ASN A 112 -6.59 -18.64 -17.90
N ASP A 113 -7.50 -17.98 -18.62
CA ASP A 113 -7.15 -17.15 -19.78
C ASP A 113 -6.50 -15.84 -19.31
N GLU A 114 -5.25 -15.61 -19.69
CA GLU A 114 -4.48 -14.46 -19.20
C GLU A 114 -5.02 -13.12 -19.68
N ALA A 115 -5.55 -13.04 -20.91
CA ALA A 115 -6.10 -11.81 -21.45
C ALA A 115 -7.39 -11.43 -20.72
N LYS A 116 -8.30 -12.39 -20.51
CA LYS A 116 -9.51 -12.17 -19.72
C LYS A 116 -9.18 -11.80 -18.28
N ARG A 117 -8.20 -12.48 -17.67
CA ARG A 117 -7.79 -12.16 -16.30
C ARG A 117 -7.19 -10.76 -16.17
N LYS A 118 -6.46 -10.30 -17.19
CA LYS A 118 -5.94 -8.92 -17.26
C LYS A 118 -7.09 -7.90 -17.28
N ASP A 119 -8.12 -8.12 -18.10
CA ASP A 119 -9.25 -7.20 -18.21
C ASP A 119 -10.00 -7.07 -16.86
N LEU A 120 -10.20 -8.18 -16.14
CA LEU A 120 -10.77 -8.18 -14.80
C LEU A 120 -9.94 -7.33 -13.81
N PHE A 121 -8.61 -7.45 -13.83
CA PHE A 121 -7.74 -6.64 -12.97
C PHE A 121 -7.68 -5.16 -13.37
N LEU A 122 -7.90 -4.83 -14.65
CA LEU A 122 -8.01 -3.44 -15.10
C LEU A 122 -9.31 -2.81 -14.62
N GLU A 123 -10.43 -3.54 -14.68
CA GLU A 123 -11.70 -3.07 -14.13
C GLU A 123 -11.62 -2.88 -12.62
N PHE A 124 -11.01 -3.83 -11.91
CA PHE A 124 -10.73 -3.73 -10.48
C PHE A 124 -9.97 -2.44 -10.14
N GLN A 125 -8.88 -2.15 -10.87
CA GLN A 125 -8.07 -0.96 -10.62
C GLN A 125 -8.85 0.34 -10.83
N LYS A 126 -9.72 0.41 -11.85
CA LYS A 126 -10.58 1.57 -12.07
C LYS A 126 -11.51 1.81 -10.89
N ILE A 127 -12.18 0.77 -10.40
CA ILE A 127 -13.10 0.90 -9.26
C ILE A 127 -12.35 1.32 -8.00
N VAL A 128 -11.16 0.77 -7.75
CA VAL A 128 -10.35 1.15 -6.59
C VAL A 128 -9.84 2.59 -6.69
N ASP A 129 -9.48 3.05 -7.89
CA ASP A 129 -9.08 4.44 -8.14
C ASP A 129 -10.25 5.42 -7.91
N GLU A 130 -11.47 5.03 -8.30
CA GLU A 130 -12.67 5.85 -8.10
C GLU A 130 -13.15 5.87 -6.63
N THR A 131 -13.03 4.74 -5.93
CA THR A 131 -13.57 4.59 -4.56
C THR A 131 -12.56 4.85 -3.44
N VAL A 132 -11.26 4.90 -3.78
CA VAL A 132 -10.14 5.32 -2.92
C VAL A 132 -10.18 4.70 -1.50
N PRO A 133 -10.08 3.37 -1.35
CA PRO A 133 -9.99 2.73 -0.02
C PRO A 133 -8.73 3.13 0.77
N GLY A 134 -7.70 3.57 0.06
CA GLY A 134 -6.43 4.03 0.60
C GLY A 134 -5.61 4.68 -0.50
N ILE A 135 -4.63 5.49 -0.12
CA ILE A 135 -3.78 6.22 -1.06
C ILE A 135 -2.45 5.49 -1.20
N ILE A 136 -2.17 4.97 -2.40
CA ILE A 136 -0.86 4.42 -2.75
C ILE A 136 0.09 5.57 -3.11
N ALA A 137 0.89 6.01 -2.14
CA ALA A 137 1.75 7.18 -2.32
C ALA A 137 2.98 6.91 -3.21
N TYR A 138 3.58 5.73 -3.13
CA TYR A 138 4.76 5.37 -3.92
C TYR A 138 4.99 3.85 -3.94
N SER A 139 5.80 3.41 -4.90
CA SER A 139 6.46 2.09 -4.89
C SER A 139 7.96 2.31 -4.71
N ALA A 140 8.55 1.70 -3.67
CA ALA A 140 9.95 1.90 -3.34
C ALA A 140 10.87 1.12 -4.29
N ALA A 141 11.82 1.81 -4.90
CA ALA A 141 12.91 1.15 -5.62
C ALA A 141 13.81 0.40 -4.61
N HIS A 142 14.09 -0.87 -4.90
CA HIS A 142 15.10 -1.64 -4.18
C HIS A 142 16.40 -1.59 -4.98
N VAL A 143 17.46 -1.07 -4.34
CA VAL A 143 18.76 -0.85 -4.99
C VAL A 143 19.82 -1.67 -4.29
N ASN A 144 20.57 -2.46 -5.06
CA ASN A 144 21.67 -3.27 -4.56
C ASN A 144 23.01 -2.65 -5.00
N GLY A 145 23.88 -2.37 -4.02
CA GLY A 145 25.28 -2.01 -4.28
C GLY A 145 26.12 -3.27 -4.35
N VAL A 146 26.78 -3.51 -5.48
CA VAL A 146 27.57 -4.72 -5.73
C VAL A 146 29.00 -4.32 -6.10
N ARG A 147 29.99 -5.00 -5.50
CA ARG A 147 31.41 -4.79 -5.82
C ARG A 147 31.71 -5.17 -7.27
N LYS A 148 32.68 -4.51 -7.90
CA LYS A 148 33.01 -4.70 -9.33
C LYS A 148 33.53 -6.12 -9.64
N GLU A 149 34.11 -6.75 -8.62
CA GLU A 149 34.66 -8.09 -8.64
C GLU A 149 33.58 -9.17 -8.54
N VAL A 150 32.37 -8.83 -8.09
CA VAL A 150 31.26 -9.79 -7.99
C VAL A 150 30.57 -9.89 -9.35
N GLU A 151 30.42 -11.11 -9.84
CA GLU A 151 29.67 -11.44 -11.05
C GLU A 151 28.53 -12.41 -10.77
N GLY A 152 27.54 -12.47 -11.66
CA GLY A 152 26.40 -13.37 -11.54
C GLY A 152 25.36 -12.99 -10.47
N PHE A 153 25.55 -11.90 -9.73
CA PHE A 153 24.57 -11.43 -8.73
C PHE A 153 23.29 -10.91 -9.38
N LYS A 154 22.14 -11.40 -8.89
CA LYS A 154 20.81 -10.89 -9.22
C LYS A 154 19.98 -10.75 -7.93
N SER A 155 18.95 -9.93 -7.99
CA SER A 155 17.95 -9.81 -6.93
C SER A 155 16.55 -9.79 -7.52
N THR A 156 15.60 -10.46 -6.86
CA THR A 156 14.22 -10.49 -7.34
C THR A 156 13.45 -9.23 -6.92
N PRO A 157 12.29 -8.93 -7.56
CA PRO A 157 11.37 -7.91 -7.07
C PRO A 157 10.86 -8.14 -5.63
N MET A 158 10.97 -9.37 -5.11
CA MET A 158 10.68 -9.71 -3.70
C MET A 158 11.87 -9.46 -2.77
N GLN A 159 12.94 -8.82 -3.27
CA GLN A 159 14.17 -8.52 -2.54
C GLN A 159 14.97 -9.76 -2.11
N TRP A 160 14.73 -10.91 -2.77
CA TRP A 160 15.55 -12.10 -2.53
C TRP A 160 16.85 -12.01 -3.30
N LEU A 161 17.94 -12.40 -2.65
CA LEU A 161 19.25 -12.46 -3.25
C LEU A 161 19.40 -13.78 -4.02
N GLU A 162 19.69 -13.71 -5.31
CA GLU A 162 20.02 -14.88 -6.11
C GLU A 162 21.53 -15.08 -6.10
N LEU A 163 21.98 -15.98 -5.22
CA LEU A 163 23.41 -16.24 -5.00
C LEU A 163 23.95 -17.47 -5.75
N LYS A 164 23.08 -18.20 -6.46
CA LYS A 164 23.43 -19.48 -7.10
C LYS A 164 24.55 -19.34 -8.14
N GLU A 165 24.54 -18.25 -8.90
CA GLU A 165 25.50 -17.98 -9.98
C GLU A 165 26.60 -16.99 -9.54
N VAL A 166 26.64 -16.64 -8.25
CA VAL A 166 27.55 -15.60 -7.75
C VAL A 166 28.98 -16.12 -7.66
N ALA A 167 29.90 -15.39 -8.26
CA ALA A 167 31.33 -15.65 -8.19
C ALA A 167 32.13 -14.35 -8.03
N LEU A 168 33.41 -14.50 -7.68
CA LEU A 168 34.39 -13.43 -7.71
C LEU A 168 35.25 -13.58 -8.96
N LYS A 169 35.37 -12.49 -9.73
CA LYS A 169 36.35 -12.37 -10.81
C LYS A 169 37.74 -12.63 -10.23
N ARG A 170 38.45 -13.57 -10.85
CA ARG A 170 39.88 -13.83 -10.56
C ARG A 170 40.76 -12.85 -11.32
#